data_AF-A0A101XIC2-F1
#
_entry.id   AF-A0A101XIC2-F1
#
_cell.length_a   1.000
_cell.length_b   1.000
_cell.length_c   1.000
_cell.angle_alpha   90.00
_cell.angle_beta   90.00
_cell.angle_gamma   90.00
#
_symmetry.space_group_name_H-M   'P 1'
#
loop_
_entity.id
_entity.type
_entity.pdbx_description
1 polymer ?
#
loop_
_entity_poly.entity_id
_entity_poly.type
_entity_poly.pdbx_seq_one_letter_code
_entity_poly.pdbx_strand_id
1 'polypeptide(L)'
;MCIGYKCQYFSCTQHALKVVRRGNELISMCLLAKEPNGTYGPCIGYKCQYSLCNAHVMDPKGKCLLERERPKTLDLIKEANNLDKQYSKIKGHLKKMGMDDYI
;
A
#
# COMPACT_ATOMS: atom_id res chain seq x y z
N MET A 1 -4.97 -3.13 -16.31
CA MET A 1 -4.62 -2.67 -14.94
C MET A 1 -5.19 -1.27 -14.76
N CYS A 2 -6.08 -1.08 -13.78
CA CYS A 2 -6.89 0.13 -13.62
C CYS A 2 -6.43 0.89 -12.36
N ILE A 3 -5.93 2.12 -12.50
CA ILE A 3 -5.37 2.91 -11.39
C ILE A 3 -5.90 4.34 -11.45
N GLY A 4 -6.41 4.82 -10.31
CA GLY A 4 -6.86 6.20 -10.15
C GLY A 4 -7.94 6.61 -11.15
N TYR A 5 -7.93 7.89 -11.56
CA TYR A 5 -8.98 8.50 -12.38
C TYR A 5 -9.22 7.87 -13.76
N LYS A 6 -8.24 7.13 -14.30
CA LYS A 6 -8.41 6.40 -15.58
C LYS A 6 -9.33 5.18 -15.41
N CYS A 7 -9.75 4.89 -14.20
CA CYS A 7 -10.60 3.77 -13.89
C CYS A 7 -12.06 4.19 -13.74
N GLN A 8 -12.97 3.55 -14.50
CA GLN A 8 -14.41 3.84 -14.45
C GLN A 8 -15.04 3.60 -13.07
N TYR A 9 -14.43 2.74 -12.27
CA TYR A 9 -14.90 2.40 -10.92
C TYR A 9 -14.27 3.28 -9.83
N PHE A 10 -13.34 4.16 -10.19
CA PHE A 10 -12.67 5.03 -9.24
C PHE A 10 -13.38 6.38 -9.16
N SER A 11 -13.71 6.80 -7.95
CA SER A 11 -14.30 8.11 -7.68
C SER A 11 -13.55 8.79 -6.53
N CYS A 12 -13.48 10.13 -6.52
CA CYS A 12 -13.03 10.87 -5.33
C CYS A 12 -14.25 11.62 -4.77
N THR A 13 -14.58 11.41 -3.49
CA THR A 13 -15.72 12.06 -2.82
C THR A 13 -15.39 13.49 -2.39
N GLN A 14 -16.41 14.20 -1.88
CA GLN A 14 -16.28 15.57 -1.37
C GLN A 14 -15.71 16.56 -2.40
N HIS A 15 -15.97 16.32 -3.69
CA HIS A 15 -15.40 17.10 -4.78
C HIS A 15 -13.87 17.21 -4.73
N ALA A 16 -13.19 16.22 -4.12
CA ALA A 16 -11.74 16.21 -4.00
C ALA A 16 -11.05 16.06 -5.36
N LEU A 17 -11.73 15.54 -6.39
CA LEU A 17 -11.18 15.37 -7.73
C LEU A 17 -11.20 16.68 -8.52
N LYS A 18 -10.02 17.13 -8.95
CA LYS A 18 -9.88 18.17 -9.99
C LYS A 18 -9.07 17.61 -11.15
N VAL A 19 -9.66 17.58 -12.35
CA VAL A 19 -8.94 17.24 -13.57
C VAL A 19 -8.29 18.51 -14.12
N VAL A 20 -6.97 18.49 -14.28
CA VAL A 20 -6.19 19.58 -14.87
C VAL A 20 -5.40 19.06 -16.06
N ARG A 21 -5.19 19.92 -17.05
CA ARG A 21 -4.32 19.63 -18.18
C ARG A 21 -2.92 20.17 -17.88
N ARG A 22 -1.90 19.31 -17.88
CA ARG A 22 -0.49 19.72 -17.85
C ARG A 22 0.15 19.31 -19.17
N GLY A 23 0.39 20.28 -20.03
CA GLY A 23 0.84 20.02 -21.40
C GLY A 23 -0.18 19.21 -22.18
N ASN A 24 0.23 18.02 -22.64
CA ASN A 24 -0.63 17.12 -23.40
C ASN A 24 -1.33 16.04 -22.58
N GLU A 25 -1.08 15.99 -21.27
CA GLU A 25 -1.68 14.99 -20.39
C GLU A 25 -2.77 15.60 -19.49
N LEU A 26 -3.87 14.85 -19.34
CA LEU A 26 -4.86 15.10 -18.30
C LEU A 26 -4.40 14.43 -17.01
N ILE A 27 -4.35 15.19 -15.93
CA ILE A 27 -3.94 14.73 -14.61
C ILE A 27 -5.10 14.98 -13.64
N SER A 28 -5.50 13.96 -12.90
CA SER A 28 -6.39 14.13 -11.75
C SER A 28 -5.59 14.55 -10.53
N MET A 29 -5.98 15.63 -9.86
CA MET A 29 -5.43 16.07 -8.58
C MET A 29 -6.45 15.92 -7.45
N CYS A 30 -5.96 15.66 -6.25
CA CYS A 30 -6.75 15.62 -5.01
C CYS A 30 -6.64 16.97 -4.30
N LEU A 31 -7.70 17.77 -4.30
CA LEU A 31 -7.73 19.13 -3.74
C LEU A 31 -7.73 19.16 -2.20
N LEU A 32 -8.16 18.07 -1.58
CA LEU A 32 -8.31 18.00 -0.13
C LEU A 32 -7.13 17.27 0.55
N ALA A 33 -6.22 16.69 -0.23
CA ALA A 33 -4.98 16.10 0.27
C ALA A 33 -3.80 16.97 -0.17
N LYS A 34 -3.25 17.75 0.76
CA LYS A 34 -2.00 18.48 0.55
C LYS A 34 -0.82 17.57 0.89
N GLU A 35 0.14 17.51 -0.01
CA GLU A 35 1.45 16.96 0.30
C GLU A 35 2.20 17.91 1.26
N PRO A 36 3.21 17.41 2.01
CA PRO A 36 3.96 18.21 2.98
C PRO A 36 4.61 19.48 2.41
N ASN A 37 4.84 19.49 1.09
CA ASN A 37 5.37 20.62 0.31
C ASN A 37 4.30 21.67 -0.08
N GLY A 38 3.06 21.55 0.43
CA GLY A 38 1.96 22.47 0.12
C GLY A 38 1.30 22.25 -1.25
N THR A 39 1.72 21.22 -2.00
CA THR A 39 1.19 20.93 -3.34
C THR A 39 0.05 19.92 -3.27
N TYR A 40 -0.89 20.00 -4.21
CA TYR A 40 -1.93 18.99 -4.37
C TYR A 40 -1.37 17.79 -5.14
N GLY A 41 -1.42 16.62 -4.52
CA GLY A 41 -0.98 15.36 -5.13
C GLY A 41 -1.98 14.84 -6.18
N PRO A 42 -1.58 13.88 -7.02
CA PRO A 42 -2.50 13.26 -7.97
C PRO A 42 -3.58 12.43 -7.24
N CYS A 43 -4.85 12.46 -7.70
CA CYS A 43 -5.92 11.60 -7.16
C CYS A 43 -5.70 10.15 -7.61
N ILE A 44 -4.82 9.45 -6.88
CA ILE A 44 -4.47 8.03 -7.07
C ILE A 44 -4.76 7.33 -5.75
N GLY A 45 -5.73 6.42 -5.72
CA GLY A 45 -6.13 5.60 -4.56
C GLY A 45 -5.49 5.96 -3.22
N TYR A 46 -4.40 5.28 -2.85
CA TYR A 46 -3.73 5.44 -1.55
C TYR A 46 -3.23 6.85 -1.21
N LYS A 47 -3.04 7.73 -2.21
CA LYS A 47 -2.58 9.12 -2.01
C LYS A 47 -3.69 10.09 -1.67
N CYS A 48 -4.95 9.75 -1.94
CA CYS A 48 -6.09 10.61 -1.66
C CYS A 48 -7.05 9.89 -0.73
N GLN A 49 -7.14 10.36 0.52
CA GLN A 49 -8.04 9.77 1.54
C GLN A 49 -9.52 9.80 1.16
N TYR A 50 -9.90 10.65 0.21
CA TYR A 50 -11.26 10.78 -0.31
C TYR A 50 -11.52 9.88 -1.53
N SER A 51 -10.53 9.07 -1.92
CA SER A 51 -10.71 8.15 -3.03
C SER A 51 -11.52 6.93 -2.63
N LEU A 52 -12.38 6.49 -3.52
CA LEU A 52 -13.27 5.36 -3.37
C LEU A 52 -13.25 4.49 -4.62
N CYS A 53 -13.38 3.18 -4.39
CA CYS A 53 -13.52 2.18 -5.43
C CYS A 53 -14.94 1.65 -5.39
N ASN A 54 -15.75 2.02 -6.38
CA ASN A 54 -17.16 1.60 -6.51
C ASN A 54 -17.29 0.12 -6.89
N ALA A 55 -16.21 -0.52 -7.34
CA ALA A 55 -16.20 -1.91 -7.78
C ALA A 55 -16.05 -2.94 -6.66
N HIS A 56 -15.78 -2.54 -5.41
CA HIS A 56 -15.79 -3.34 -4.16
C HIS A 56 -14.60 -2.97 -3.26
N VAL A 57 -13.34 -3.12 -3.72
CA VAL A 57 -12.16 -2.96 -2.85
C VAL A 57 -11.02 -2.20 -3.52
N MET A 58 -10.41 -1.28 -2.77
CA MET A 58 -9.16 -0.62 -3.14
C MET A 58 -7.97 -1.33 -2.52
N ASP A 59 -7.04 -1.79 -3.35
CA ASP A 59 -5.72 -2.33 -2.95
C ASP A 59 -4.89 -1.21 -2.30
N PRO A 60 -4.08 -1.46 -1.24
CA PRO A 60 -3.08 -0.53 -0.72
C PRO A 60 -2.13 0.07 -1.78
N LYS A 61 -1.98 -0.54 -2.97
CA LYS A 61 -1.26 0.08 -4.12
C LYS A 61 -2.09 1.09 -4.93
N GLY A 62 -3.32 1.38 -4.54
CA GLY A 62 -4.24 2.31 -5.21
C GLY A 62 -4.95 1.74 -6.45
N LYS A 63 -5.04 0.41 -6.57
CA LYS A 63 -5.81 -0.28 -7.62
C LYS A 63 -7.23 -0.55 -7.14
N CYS A 64 -8.21 -0.39 -8.02
CA CYS A 64 -9.59 -0.78 -7.76
C CYS A 64 -9.79 -2.21 -8.27
N LEU A 65 -10.19 -3.12 -7.39
CA LEU A 65 -10.36 -4.55 -7.65
C LEU A 65 -11.83 -4.96 -7.44
N LEU A 66 -12.30 -5.90 -8.25
CA LEU A 66 -13.65 -6.47 -8.14
C LEU A 66 -13.77 -7.43 -6.95
N GLU A 67 -12.70 -8.16 -6.64
CA GLU A 67 -12.63 -9.04 -5.48
C GLU A 67 -11.38 -8.69 -4.65
N ARG A 68 -11.52 -8.75 -3.33
CA ARG A 68 -10.36 -8.72 -2.44
C ARG A 68 -9.62 -10.03 -2.67
N GLU A 69 -8.41 -9.96 -3.24
CA GLU A 69 -7.50 -11.11 -3.16
C GLU A 69 -7.41 -11.48 -1.67
N ARG A 70 -7.91 -12.67 -1.32
CA ARG A 70 -7.75 -13.17 0.04
C ARG A 70 -6.24 -13.17 0.28
N PRO A 71 -5.75 -12.51 1.35
CA PRO A 71 -4.34 -12.69 1.69
C PRO A 71 -4.12 -14.19 1.73
N LYS A 72 -3.13 -14.68 0.97
CA LYS A 72 -2.66 -16.07 1.14
C LYS A 72 -2.53 -16.21 2.65
N THR A 73 -3.32 -17.11 3.24
CA THR A 73 -3.28 -17.34 4.68
C THR A 73 -1.84 -17.70 4.99
N LEU A 74 -1.10 -16.72 5.49
CA LEU A 74 0.22 -16.92 6.06
C LEU A 74 -0.06 -17.83 7.23
N ASP A 75 0.36 -19.07 7.08
CA ASP A 75 0.21 -20.08 8.11
C ASP A 75 1.13 -19.64 9.25
N LEU A 76 0.58 -18.86 10.19
CA LEU A 76 1.31 -18.18 11.26
C LEU A 76 2.21 -19.15 12.03
N ILE A 77 1.75 -20.40 12.16
CA ILE A 77 2.48 -21.51 12.78
C ILE A 77 3.75 -21.85 11.97
N LYS A 78 3.66 -21.85 10.64
CA LYS A 78 4.80 -22.15 9.76
C LYS A 78 5.84 -21.04 9.79
N GLU A 79 5.41 -19.78 9.89
CA GLU A 79 6.30 -18.63 9.99
C GLU A 79 7.01 -18.59 11.36
N ALA A 80 6.27 -18.81 12.46
CA ALA A 80 6.84 -18.93 13.80
C ALA A 80 7.90 -20.04 13.88
N ASN A 81 7.59 -21.23 13.34
CA ASN A 81 8.56 -22.33 13.27
C ASN A 81 9.81 -22.00 12.44
N ASN A 82 9.67 -21.17 11.40
CA ASN A 82 10.81 -20.76 10.59
C ASN A 82 11.69 -19.74 11.34
N LEU A 83 11.07 -18.83 12.08
CA LEU A 83 11.77 -17.87 12.96
C LEU A 83 12.53 -18.61 14.06
N ASP A 84 11.94 -19.61 14.72
CA ASP A 84 12.60 -20.39 15.76
C ASP A 84 13.83 -21.15 15.23
N LYS A 85 13.75 -21.68 14.00
CA LYS A 85 14.88 -22.34 13.33
C LYS A 85 16.01 -21.35 13.04
N GLN A 86 15.68 -20.16 12.58
CA GLN A 86 16.68 -19.11 12.31
C GLN A 86 17.33 -18.64 13.62
N TYR A 87 16.53 -18.42 14.66
CA TYR A 87 17.01 -18.07 15.99
C TYR A 87 17.96 -19.13 16.55
N SER A 88 17.63 -20.41 16.42
CA SER A 88 18.49 -21.51 16.88
C SER A 88 19.84 -21.55 16.17
N LYS A 89 19.86 -21.25 14.86
CA LYS A 89 21.12 -21.14 14.10
C LYS A 89 21.94 -19.96 14.59
N ILE A 90 21.33 -18.79 14.71
CA ILE A 90 21.97 -17.55 15.17
C ILE A 90 22.56 -17.76 16.57
N LYS A 91 21.79 -18.39 17.48
CA LYS A 91 22.24 -18.77 18.82
C LYS A 91 23.46 -19.69 18.79
N GLY A 92 23.46 -20.72 17.93
CA GLY A 92 24.62 -21.59 17.76
C GLY A 92 25.87 -20.87 17.23
N HIS A 93 25.68 -19.87 16.36
CA HIS A 93 26.78 -19.05 15.85
C HIS A 93 27.32 -18.08 16.91
N LEU A 94 26.45 -17.42 17.66
CA LEU A 94 26.85 -16.49 18.73
C LEU A 94 27.56 -17.19 19.88
N LYS A 95 27.12 -18.40 20.25
CA LYS A 95 27.82 -19.27 21.21
C LYS A 95 29.24 -19.62 20.80
N LYS A 96 29.45 -19.90 19.52
CA LYS A 96 30.79 -20.18 18.98
C LYS A 96 31.70 -18.95 18.97
N MET A 97 31.12 -17.75 18.93
CA MET A 97 31.85 -16.48 18.97
C MET A 97 32.05 -15.96 20.40
N GLY A 98 31.56 -16.66 21.43
CA GLY A 98 31.66 -16.24 22.83
C GLY A 98 30.79 -15.02 23.17
N MET A 99 29.77 -14.75 22.36
CA MET A 99 28.86 -13.60 22.51
C MET A 99 27.47 -14.05 22.99
N ASP A 100 27.45 -14.99 23.94
CA ASP A 100 26.21 -15.60 24.45
C ASP A 100 25.30 -14.60 25.20
N ASP A 101 25.85 -13.47 25.65
CA ASP A 101 25.11 -12.44 26.43
C ASP A 101 24.23 -11.51 25.58
N TYR A 102 24.27 -11.64 24.24
CA TYR A 102 23.54 -10.76 23.30
C TYR A 102 22.22 -11.38 22.78
N ILE A 103 21.79 -12.48 23.37
CA ILE A 103 20.54 -13.19 23.10
C ILE A 103 19.72 -13.29 24.39
#